data_AF-A0A7W8FH43-F1
#
_entry.id   AF-A0A7W8FH43-F1
#
_cell.length_a   1.000
_cell.length_b   1.000
_cell.length_c   1.000
_cell.angle_alpha   90.00
_cell.angle_beta   90.00
_cell.angle_gamma   90.00
#
_symmetry.space_group_name_H-M   'P 1'
#
loop_
_entity.id
_entity.type
_entity.pdbx_description
1 polymer ?
#
loop_
_entity_poly.entity_id
_entity_poly.type
_entity_poly.pdbx_seq_one_letter_code
_entity_poly.pdbx_strand_id
1 'polypeptide(L)' 'MSQNLDDRLTRLEELTFFQEERIEKLDAALTAQQMQLDNVEQELASARTVIRALRDKLSQQPENSLPPHSMPERW' A
#
# COMPACT_ATOMS: atom_id res chain seq x y z
N MET A 1 -27.71 -45.81 -20.61
CA MET A 1 -26.34 -45.25 -20.72
C MET A 1 -26.34 -43.75 -21.02
N SER A 2 -27.19 -43.21 -21.92
CA SER A 2 -27.23 -41.75 -22.18
C SER A 2 -27.58 -40.89 -20.96
N GLN A 3 -28.55 -41.27 -20.12
CA GLN A 3 -28.90 -40.52 -18.91
C GLN A 3 -27.72 -40.28 -17.96
N ASN A 4 -26.78 -41.23 -17.85
CA ASN A 4 -25.59 -41.06 -17.01
C ASN A 4 -24.59 -40.06 -17.58
N LEU A 5 -24.55 -39.90 -18.92
CA LEU A 5 -23.71 -38.91 -19.58
C LEU A 5 -24.34 -37.51 -19.45
N ASP A 6 -25.66 -37.41 -19.59
CA ASP A 6 -26.38 -36.15 -19.43
C ASP A 6 -26.25 -35.62 -17.99
N ASP A 7 -26.43 -36.48 -16.97
CA ASP A 7 -26.25 -36.10 -15.56
C ASP A 7 -24.81 -35.62 -15.27
N ARG A 8 -23.82 -36.26 -15.89
CA ARG A 8 -22.40 -35.87 -15.75
C ARG A 8 -22.12 -34.55 -16.45
N LEU A 9 -22.74 -34.31 -17.61
CA LEU A 9 -22.60 -33.06 -18.35
C LEU A 9 -23.18 -31.90 -17.53
N THR A 10 -24.41 -32.04 -17.02
CA THR A 10 -25.05 -31.02 -16.17
C THR A 10 -24.19 -30.69 -14.94
N ARG A 11 -23.62 -31.71 -14.28
CA ARG A 11 -22.74 -31.48 -13.13
C ARG A 11 -21.45 -30.75 -13.48
N LEU A 12 -20.89 -31.01 -14.66
CA LEU A 12 -19.70 -30.30 -15.14
C LEU A 12 -20.02 -28.84 -15.49
N GLU A 13 -21.18 -28.59 -16.08
CA GLU A 13 -21.66 -27.23 -16.39
C GLU A 13 -21.86 -26.42 -15.09
N GLU A 14 -22.53 -27.00 -14.09
CA GLU A 14 -22.69 -26.37 -12.77
C GLU A 14 -21.33 -26.09 -12.11
N LEU A 15 -20.42 -27.07 -12.14
CA LEU A 15 -19.08 -26.90 -11.57
C LEU A 15 -18.30 -25.80 -12.29
N THR A 16 -18.41 -25.73 -13.62
CA THR A 16 -17.76 -24.69 -14.43
C THR A 16 -18.31 -23.32 -14.08
N PHE A 17 -19.63 -23.18 -13.99
CA PHE A 17 -20.28 -21.93 -13.57
C PHE A 17 -19.79 -21.44 -12.20
N PHE A 18 -19.74 -22.33 -11.20
CA PHE A 18 -19.23 -21.94 -9.88
C PHE A 18 -17.73 -21.62 -9.89
N GLN A 19 -16.95 -22.24 -10.77
CA GLN A 19 -15.54 -21.92 -10.93
C GLN A 19 -15.35 -20.55 -11.54
N GLU A 20 -16.10 -20.21 -12.58
CA GLU A 20 -16.10 -18.87 -13.19
C GLU A 20 -16.47 -17.80 -12.17
N GLU A 21 -17.56 -18.00 -11.41
CA GLU A 21 -17.96 -17.06 -10.36
C GLU A 21 -16.87 -16.87 -9.27
N ARG A 22 -16.17 -17.96 -8.92
CA ARG A 22 -15.06 -17.89 -7.96
C ARG A 22 -13.84 -17.15 -8.54
N ILE A 23 -13.55 -17.33 -9.83
CA ILE A 23 -12.46 -16.62 -10.51
C ILE A 23 -12.76 -15.12 -10.52
N GLU A 24 -13.98 -14.72 -10.89
CA GLU A 24 -14.38 -13.30 -10.88
C GLU A 24 -14.23 -12.65 -9.50
N LYS A 25 -14.64 -13.37 -8.43
CA LYS A 25 -14.47 -12.90 -7.05
C LYS A 25 -13.01 -12.76 -6.65
N LEU A 26 -12.15 -13.69 -7.10
CA LEU A 26 -10.71 -13.62 -6.84
C LEU A 26 -10.06 -12.47 -7.60
N ASP A 27 -10.42 -12.24 -8.85
CA ASP A 27 -9.91 -11.12 -9.65
C ASP A 27 -10.31 -9.76 -9.05
N ALA A 28 -11.55 -9.65 -8.58
CA ALA A 28 -12.01 -8.46 -7.86
C ALA A 28 -11.20 -8.24 -6.56
N ALA A 29 -10.94 -9.31 -5.80
CA ALA A 29 -10.15 -9.23 -4.58
C ALA A 29 -8.68 -8.86 -4.86
N LEU A 30 -8.07 -9.42 -5.91
CA LEU A 30 -6.71 -9.09 -6.35
C LEU A 30 -6.61 -7.63 -6.79
N THR A 31 -7.58 -7.15 -7.56
CA THR A 31 -7.64 -5.74 -7.98
C THR A 31 -7.76 -4.81 -6.78
N ALA A 32 -8.59 -5.16 -5.79
CA ALA A 32 -8.71 -4.39 -4.56
C ALA A 32 -7.41 -4.37 -3.75
N GLN A 33 -6.70 -5.50 -3.66
CA GLN A 33 -5.40 -5.57 -2.99
C GLN A 33 -4.33 -4.76 -3.72
N GLN A 34 -4.33 -4.76 -5.06
CA GLN A 34 -3.40 -3.94 -5.84
C GLN A 34 -3.63 -2.45 -5.56
N MET A 35 -4.88 -1.99 -5.56
CA MET A 35 -5.19 -0.59 -5.21
C MET A 35 -4.73 -0.22 -3.79
N GLN A 36 -4.83 -1.15 -2.84
CA GLN A 36 -4.31 -0.92 -1.48
C GLN A 36 -2.79 -0.77 -1.46
N LEU A 37 -2.07 -1.59 -2.22
CA LEU A 37 -0.61 -1.50 -2.35
C LEU A 37 -0.18 -0.18 -3.00
N ASP A 38 -0.86 0.24 -4.07
CA ASP A 38 -0.58 1.49 -4.76
C ASP A 38 -0.77 2.69 -3.83
N ASN A 39 -1.81 2.67 -2.99
CA ASN A 39 -2.05 3.71 -1.98
C ASN A 39 -0.93 3.75 -0.93
N VAL A 40 -0.51 2.59 -0.41
CA VAL A 40 0.59 2.51 0.55
C VAL A 40 1.91 2.99 -0.07
N GLU A 41 2.18 2.64 -1.33
CA GLU A 41 3.35 3.11 -2.05
C GLU A 41 3.35 4.66 -2.16
N GLN A 42 2.20 5.24 -2.50
CA GLN A 42 2.03 6.69 -2.57
C GLN A 42 2.27 7.37 -1.22
N GLU A 43 1.68 6.84 -0.14
CA GLU A 43 1.88 7.37 1.22
C GLU A 43 3.35 7.29 1.66
N LEU A 44 4.04 6.19 1.34
CA LEU A 44 5.47 6.03 1.61
C LEU A 44 6.31 7.02 0.81
N ALA A 45 5.98 7.29 -0.44
CA ALA A 45 6.66 8.29 -1.27
C ALA A 45 6.47 9.70 -0.68
N SER A 46 5.27 10.04 -0.23
CA SER A 46 4.99 11.30 0.47
C SER A 46 5.78 11.41 1.79
N ALA A 47 5.78 10.36 2.61
CA ALA A 47 6.54 10.33 3.86
C ALA A 47 8.05 10.51 3.64
N ARG A 48 8.62 9.85 2.63
CA ARG A 48 10.03 10.02 2.24
C ARG A 48 10.34 11.46 1.86
N THR A 49 9.44 12.14 1.17
CA THR A 49 9.59 13.55 0.79
C THR A 49 9.62 14.45 2.02
N VAL A 50 8.70 14.24 2.97
CA VAL A 50 8.67 14.98 4.25
C VAL A 50 9.95 14.75 5.05
N ILE A 51 10.41 13.50 5.17
CA ILE A 51 11.64 13.16 5.90
C ILE A 51 12.85 13.88 5.29
N ARG A 52 12.97 13.89 3.96
CA ARG A 52 14.04 14.64 3.28
C ARG A 52 13.98 16.13 3.60
N ALA A 53 12.79 16.74 3.50
CA ALA A 53 12.61 18.15 3.81
C ALA A 53 12.95 18.48 5.28
N LEU A 54 12.59 17.61 6.23
CA LEU A 54 12.95 17.78 7.64
C LEU A 54 14.47 17.67 7.85
N ARG A 55 15.11 16.69 7.23
CA ARG A 55 16.58 16.53 7.27
C ARG A 55 17.28 17.75 6.70
N ASP A 56 16.83 18.27 5.57
CA ASP A 56 17.44 19.41 4.91
C ASP A 56 17.26 20.68 5.79
N LYS A 57 16.10 20.87 6.42
CA LYS A 57 15.89 21.93 7.43
C LYS A 57 16.82 21.80 8.64
N LEU A 58 17.01 20.59 9.16
CA LEU A 58 17.95 20.34 10.27
C LEU A 58 19.38 20.67 9.87
N SER A 59 19.79 20.37 8.63
CA SER A 59 21.13 20.71 8.14
C SER A 59 21.35 22.21 7.93
N GLN A 60 20.27 22.98 7.78
CA GLN A 60 20.30 24.44 7.61
C GLN A 60 20.14 25.19 8.93
N GLN A 61 19.97 24.50 10.06
CA GLN A 61 19.91 25.19 11.34
C GLN A 61 21.25 25.89 11.62
N PRO A 62 21.25 27.20 11.93
CA PRO A 62 22.45 27.84 12.43
C PRO A 62 22.88 27.13 13.72
N GLU A 63 24.18 26.94 13.91
CA GLU A 63 24.69 26.48 15.20
C GLU A 63 24.08 27.37 16.29
N ASN A 64 23.56 26.74 17.34
CA ASN A 64 23.01 27.41 18.52
C ASN A 64 24.16 28.03 19.32
N SER A 65 24.88 28.93 18.66
CA SER A 65 25.97 29.71 19.19
C SER A 65 25.37 30.86 19.98
N LEU A 66 25.98 31.13 21.12
CA LEU A 66 25.58 32.23 21.98
C LEU A 66 25.57 33.52 21.15
N PRO A 67 24.48 34.32 21.19
CA PRO A 67 24.45 35.64 20.55
C PRO A 67 25.71 36.43 20.92
N PRO A 68 26.27 37.29 20.03
CA PRO A 68 27.56 37.96 20.24
C PRO A 68 27.70 38.77 21.54
N HIS A 69 26.58 39.11 22.19
CA HIS A 69 26.50 39.88 23.43
C HIS A 69 26.19 39.01 24.67
N SER A 70 26.20 37.69 24.53
CA SER A 70 25.99 36.76 25.64
C SER A 70 27.27 36.65 26.45
N MET A 71 27.44 37.55 27.42
CA MET A 71 28.52 37.44 28.40
C MET A 71 28.16 36.38 29.45
N PRO A 72 29.06 35.44 29.80
CA PRO A 72 28.83 34.52 30.91
C PRO A 72 28.66 35.33 32.20
N GLU A 73 27.54 35.15 32.90
CA GLU A 73 27.39 35.70 34.25
C GLU A 73 28.50 35.13 35.13
N ARG A 74 29.42 36.02 35.55
CA ARG A 74 30.47 35.68 36.50
C ARG A 74 29.84 35.74 37.90
N TRP A 75 29.59 34.56 38.47
CA TRP A 75 29.32 34.38 39.89
C TRP A 75 30.65 34.31 40.65
#